data_AF-A0A0C1JHZ1-F1
#
_entry.id   AF-A0A0C1JHZ1-F1
#
_cell.length_a   1.000
_cell.length_b   1.000
_cell.length_c   1.000
_cell.angle_alpha   90.00
_cell.angle_beta   90.00
_cell.angle_gamma   90.00
#
_symmetry.space_group_name_H-M   'P 1'
#
loop_
_entity.id
_entity.type
_entity.pdbx_description
1 polymer ?
#
loop_
_entity_poly.entity_id
_entity_poly.type
_entity_poly.pdbx_seq_one_letter_code
_entity_poly.pdbx_strand_id
1 'polypeptide(L)'
;MNPVASKVVLIVAVGVSICLIAYRPDWLSDNNEFLKNFVNHEYLNILGVILAITLASLSQLHLSLSKLKSRIGDDGLDEIKAEIKSSAAWLIGGFLLGLVAVILKPLIVFGASGEAAVNAFSMIVLLFYILVLSDITLSVFDIDFEPISDDDTKV
;
A
#
# COMPACT_ATOMS: atom_id res chain seq x y z
N MET A 1 -2.94 8.30 8.72
CA MET A 1 -4.41 8.02 8.71
C MET A 1 -4.73 7.22 9.97
N ASN A 2 -5.93 7.29 10.58
CA ASN A 2 -6.17 6.44 11.76
C ASN A 2 -6.03 4.96 11.34
N PRO A 3 -5.12 4.17 11.93
CA PRO A 3 -4.86 2.79 11.51
C PRO A 3 -6.11 1.90 11.58
N VAL A 4 -7.08 2.28 12.42
CA VAL A 4 -8.39 1.62 12.50
C VAL A 4 -9.22 1.91 11.24
N ALA A 5 -9.22 3.14 10.73
CA ALA A 5 -9.96 3.51 9.53
C ALA A 5 -9.44 2.76 8.30
N SER A 6 -8.12 2.67 8.11
CA SER A 6 -7.52 1.91 7.01
C SER A 6 -7.92 0.43 7.04
N LYS A 7 -7.91 -0.19 8.22
CA LYS A 7 -8.33 -1.59 8.41
C LYS A 7 -9.80 -1.79 8.10
N VAL A 8 -10.68 -0.90 8.57
CA VAL A 8 -12.12 -0.95 8.29
C VAL A 8 -12.40 -0.82 6.80
N VAL A 9 -11.77 0.14 6.13
CA VAL A 9 -11.91 0.33 4.67
C VAL A 9 -11.51 -0.93 3.91
N LEU A 10 -10.40 -1.57 4.29
CA LEU A 10 -9.93 -2.80 3.63
C LEU A 10 -10.91 -3.97 3.87
N ILE A 11 -11.39 -4.15 5.10
CA ILE A 11 -12.38 -5.19 5.44
C ILE A 11 -13.67 -5.00 4.64
N VAL A 12 -14.18 -3.77 4.57
CA VAL A 12 -15.39 -3.44 3.80
C VAL A 12 -15.16 -3.70 2.31
N ALA A 13 -14.02 -3.27 1.76
CA ALA A 13 -13.69 -3.51 0.36
C ALA A 13 -13.60 -5.00 0.01
N VAL A 14 -13.00 -5.81 0.88
CA VAL A 14 -12.95 -7.28 0.73
C VAL A 14 -14.37 -7.87 0.80
N GLY A 15 -15.16 -7.47 1.79
CA GLY A 15 -16.54 -7.95 1.95
C GLY A 15 -17.42 -7.63 0.74
N VAL A 16 -17.36 -6.40 0.25
CA VAL A 16 -18.07 -5.97 -0.97
C VAL A 16 -17.60 -6.76 -2.18
N SER A 17 -16.28 -6.96 -2.33
CA SER A 17 -15.72 -7.73 -3.45
C SER A 17 -16.20 -9.17 -3.47
N ILE A 18 -16.21 -9.85 -2.30
CA ILE A 18 -16.72 -11.22 -2.17
C ILE A 18 -18.21 -11.27 -2.52
N CYS A 19 -19.00 -10.32 -2.03
CA CYS A 19 -20.43 -10.25 -2.36
C CYS A 19 -20.66 -10.05 -3.87
N LEU A 20 -19.90 -9.16 -4.50
CA LEU A 20 -20.04 -8.90 -5.93
C LEU A 20 -19.64 -10.11 -6.78
N ILE A 21 -18.56 -10.82 -6.42
CA ILE A 21 -18.17 -12.07 -7.09
C ILE A 21 -19.29 -13.13 -6.98
N ALA A 22 -19.93 -13.25 -5.82
CA ALA A 22 -20.96 -14.27 -5.58
C ALA A 22 -22.30 -13.97 -6.26
N TYR A 23 -22.76 -12.71 -6.24
CA TYR A 23 -24.10 -12.33 -6.71
C TYR A 23 -24.12 -11.78 -8.14
N ARG A 24 -23.07 -11.08 -8.59
CA ARG A 24 -22.98 -10.44 -9.91
C ARG A 24 -21.53 -10.43 -10.42
N PRO A 25 -20.97 -11.60 -10.76
CA PRO A 25 -19.60 -11.68 -11.28
C PRO A 25 -19.42 -10.87 -12.57
N ASP A 26 -20.47 -10.69 -13.37
CA ASP A 26 -20.43 -9.93 -14.63
C ASP A 26 -19.97 -8.47 -14.49
N TRP A 27 -20.12 -7.87 -13.31
CA TRP A 27 -19.69 -6.48 -13.07
C TRP A 27 -18.19 -6.37 -12.84
N LEU A 28 -17.58 -7.44 -12.32
CA LEU A 28 -16.15 -7.52 -12.03
C LEU A 28 -15.38 -8.39 -13.05
N SER A 29 -16.06 -9.18 -13.87
CA SER A 29 -15.42 -9.99 -14.91
C SER A 29 -14.95 -9.13 -16.09
N ASP A 30 -14.33 -9.75 -17.08
CA ASP A 30 -13.85 -9.05 -18.28
C ASP A 30 -14.98 -8.64 -19.24
N ASN A 31 -16.25 -8.90 -18.86
CA ASN A 31 -17.42 -8.24 -19.45
C ASN A 31 -17.38 -6.72 -19.23
N ASN A 32 -16.71 -6.27 -18.17
CA ASN A 32 -16.42 -4.87 -17.94
C ASN A 32 -15.14 -4.48 -18.70
N GLU A 33 -15.30 -3.78 -19.82
CA GLU A 33 -14.17 -3.35 -20.66
C GLU A 33 -13.13 -2.52 -19.90
N PHE A 34 -13.56 -1.75 -18.89
CA PHE A 34 -12.61 -1.02 -18.05
C PHE A 34 -11.71 -1.98 -17.29
N LEU A 35 -12.27 -2.93 -16.54
CA LEU A 35 -11.47 -3.88 -15.74
C LEU A 35 -10.62 -4.80 -16.61
N LYS A 36 -11.12 -5.18 -17.77
CA LYS A 36 -10.38 -5.99 -18.74
C LYS A 36 -9.08 -5.30 -19.19
N ASN A 37 -9.17 -4.02 -19.55
CA ASN A 37 -8.00 -3.26 -20.03
C ASN A 37 -7.12 -2.79 -18.87
N PHE A 38 -7.75 -2.41 -17.75
CA PHE A 38 -7.06 -1.92 -16.57
C PHE A 38 -6.23 -3.00 -15.86
N VAL A 39 -6.83 -4.18 -15.60
CA VAL A 39 -6.17 -5.32 -14.92
C VAL A 39 -5.29 -6.10 -15.90
N ASN A 40 -4.31 -5.39 -16.44
CA ASN A 40 -3.28 -5.83 -17.36
C ASN A 40 -1.98 -5.06 -17.04
N HIS A 41 -1.16 -4.76 -18.04
CA HIS A 41 0.06 -3.96 -17.91
C HIS A 41 -0.19 -2.56 -17.34
N GLU A 42 -1.36 -1.95 -17.57
CA GLU A 42 -1.71 -0.63 -17.00
C GLU A 42 -1.75 -0.66 -15.46
N TYR A 43 -2.39 -1.67 -14.87
CA TYR A 43 -2.40 -1.88 -13.43
C TYR A 43 -1.00 -2.03 -12.85
N LEU A 44 -0.12 -2.79 -13.52
CA LEU A 44 1.27 -2.95 -13.08
C LEU A 44 2.07 -1.66 -13.18
N ASN A 45 1.83 -0.85 -14.22
CA ASN A 45 2.45 0.46 -14.35
C ASN A 45 2.06 1.38 -13.20
N ILE A 46 0.76 1.44 -12.87
CA ILE A 46 0.27 2.26 -11.75
C ILE A 46 0.85 1.77 -10.42
N LEU A 47 0.80 0.46 -10.16
CA LEU A 47 1.42 -0.13 -8.97
C LEU A 47 2.91 0.17 -8.88
N GLY A 48 3.63 0.08 -10.00
CA GLY A 48 5.07 0.36 -10.06
C GLY A 48 5.39 1.81 -9.72
N VAL A 49 4.59 2.76 -10.23
CA VAL A 49 4.72 4.18 -9.91
C VAL A 49 4.44 4.42 -8.42
N ILE A 50 3.34 3.89 -7.89
CA ILE A 50 3.00 4.04 -6.47
C ILE A 50 4.10 3.43 -5.60
N LEU A 51 4.57 2.22 -5.92
CA LEU A 51 5.66 1.55 -5.20
C LEU A 51 6.93 2.41 -5.19
N ALA A 52 7.34 2.94 -6.34
CA ALA A 52 8.55 3.76 -6.45
C ALA A 52 8.46 5.02 -5.58
N ILE A 53 7.35 5.75 -5.64
CA ILE A 53 7.11 6.94 -4.81
C ILE A 53 7.10 6.57 -3.33
N THR A 54 6.46 5.45 -2.98
CA THR A 54 6.33 5.01 -1.59
C THR A 54 7.69 4.59 -1.01
N LEU A 55 8.50 3.84 -1.75
CA LEU A 55 9.84 3.45 -1.32
C LEU A 55 10.78 4.65 -1.18
N ALA A 56 10.70 5.63 -2.08
CA ALA A 56 11.44 6.88 -1.97
C ALA A 56 11.06 7.62 -0.67
N SER A 57 9.76 7.70 -0.36
CA SER A 57 9.25 8.33 0.86
C SER A 57 9.70 7.59 2.13
N LEU A 58 9.66 6.25 2.12
CA LEU A 58 10.16 5.42 3.22
C LEU A 58 11.66 5.60 3.46
N SER A 59 12.46 5.76 2.39
CA SER A 59 13.89 6.04 2.50
C SER A 59 14.16 7.38 3.19
N GLN A 60 13.41 8.42 2.81
CA GLN A 60 13.50 9.74 3.46
C GLN A 60 13.11 9.67 4.94
N LEU A 61 12.06 8.92 5.27
CA LEU A 61 11.60 8.72 6.64
C LEU A 61 12.64 7.95 7.47
N HIS A 62 13.22 6.89 6.92
CA HIS A 62 14.29 6.12 7.55
C HIS A 62 15.56 6.97 7.85
N LEU A 63 15.96 7.84 6.92
CA LEU A 63 17.06 8.78 7.13
C LEU A 63 16.74 9.80 8.22
N SER A 64 15.52 10.33 8.22
CA SER A 64 15.04 11.31 9.19
C SER A 64 15.03 10.74 10.60
N LEU A 65 14.54 9.50 10.79
CA LEU A 65 14.61 8.79 12.06
C LEU A 65 16.04 8.50 12.52
N SER A 66 16.94 8.21 11.58
CA SER A 66 18.35 7.97 11.93
C SER A 66 19.04 9.24 12.43
N LYS A 67 18.72 10.40 11.85
CA LYS A 67 19.16 11.70 12.35
C LYS A 67 18.56 11.99 13.73
N LEU A 68 17.29 11.69 13.94
CA LEU A 68 16.63 11.88 15.23
C LEU A 68 17.27 11.02 16.33
N LYS A 69 17.55 9.73 16.04
CA LYS A 69 18.27 8.81 16.95
C LYS A 69 19.62 9.37 17.39
N SER A 70 20.35 10.04 16.49
CA SER A 70 21.64 10.66 16.83
C SER A 70 21.53 11.87 17.76
N ARG A 71 20.33 12.48 17.88
CA ARG A 71 20.07 13.68 18.68
C ARG A 71 19.48 13.37 20.05
N ILE A 72 18.49 12.47 20.12
CA ILE A 72 17.70 12.22 21.35
C ILE A 72 17.96 10.85 21.98
N GLY A 73 18.85 10.03 21.43
CA GLY A 73 19.07 8.66 21.90
C GLY A 73 18.11 7.66 21.26
N ASP A 74 17.99 6.47 21.85
CA ASP A 74 17.35 5.29 21.20
C ASP A 74 15.90 5.03 21.63
N ASP A 75 15.31 5.91 22.44
CA ASP A 75 14.01 5.64 23.09
C ASP A 75 12.89 5.42 22.05
N GLY A 76 12.50 4.16 21.84
CA GLY A 76 11.39 3.73 20.98
C GLY A 76 11.63 3.83 19.46
N LEU A 77 12.75 4.40 19.01
CA LEU A 77 13.01 4.66 17.58
C LEU A 77 13.33 3.40 16.77
N ASP A 78 13.85 2.36 17.42
CA ASP A 78 14.16 1.09 16.76
C ASP A 78 12.90 0.29 16.38
N GLU A 79 11.81 0.42 17.15
CA GLU A 79 10.52 -0.19 16.81
C GLU A 79 9.92 0.45 15.55
N ILE A 80 9.97 1.79 15.46
CA ILE A 80 9.50 2.54 14.29
C ILE A 80 10.32 2.16 13.04
N LYS A 81 11.65 2.01 13.17
CA LYS A 81 12.50 1.54 12.06
C LYS A 81 12.14 0.13 11.60
N ALA A 82 11.83 -0.77 12.53
CA ALA A 82 11.39 -2.12 12.20
C ALA A 82 10.04 -2.11 11.46
N GLU A 83 9.10 -1.24 11.87
CA GLU A 83 7.81 -1.07 11.22
C GLU A 83 7.93 -0.53 9.79
N ILE A 84 8.82 0.45 9.56
CA ILE A 84 9.11 0.98 8.22
C ILE A 84 9.68 -0.09 7.31
N LYS A 85 10.64 -0.88 7.81
CA LYS A 85 11.25 -1.98 7.06
C LYS A 85 10.21 -3.06 6.73
N SER A 86 9.36 -3.40 7.69
CA SER A 86 8.24 -4.34 7.50
C SER A 86 7.28 -3.83 6.42
N SER A 87 6.90 -2.55 6.48
CA SER A 87 6.02 -1.91 5.50
C SER A 87 6.62 -1.92 4.09
N ALA A 88 7.92 -1.63 3.95
CA ALA A 88 8.63 -1.74 2.69
C ALA A 88 8.60 -3.18 2.13
N ALA A 89 8.80 -4.19 2.99
CA ALA A 89 8.74 -5.59 2.59
C ALA A 89 7.34 -6.01 2.13
N TRP A 90 6.29 -5.58 2.82
CA TRP A 90 4.89 -5.81 2.43
C TRP A 90 4.54 -5.15 1.09
N LEU A 91 5.04 -3.94 0.84
CA LEU A 91 4.88 -3.25 -0.44
C LEU A 91 5.61 -3.95 -1.59
N ILE A 92 6.79 -4.52 -1.35
CA ILE A 92 7.49 -5.30 -2.39
C ILE A 92 6.76 -6.63 -2.63
N GLY A 93 6.35 -7.31 -1.55
CA GLY A 93 5.61 -8.57 -1.63
C GLY A 93 4.26 -8.42 -2.35
N GLY A 94 3.50 -7.38 -2.04
CA GLY A 94 2.25 -7.06 -2.73
C GLY A 94 2.43 -6.83 -4.23
N PHE A 95 3.57 -6.28 -4.64
CA PHE A 95 3.84 -5.93 -6.03
C PHE A 95 4.10 -7.20 -6.82
N LEU A 96 4.91 -8.10 -6.24
CA LEU A 96 5.17 -9.41 -6.80
C LEU A 96 3.88 -10.23 -6.89
N LEU A 97 3.01 -10.18 -5.88
CA LEU A 97 1.69 -10.83 -5.95
C LEU A 97 0.81 -10.24 -7.06
N GLY A 98 0.79 -8.92 -7.22
CA GLY A 98 0.07 -8.25 -8.31
C GLY A 98 0.61 -8.62 -9.69
N LEU A 99 1.94 -8.69 -9.84
CA LEU A 99 2.62 -9.13 -11.05
C LEU A 99 2.24 -10.57 -11.41
N VAL A 100 2.33 -11.47 -10.44
CA VAL A 100 1.93 -12.88 -10.60
C VAL A 100 0.46 -12.98 -10.97
N ALA A 101 -0.42 -12.22 -10.32
CA ALA A 101 -1.85 -12.21 -10.62
C ALA A 101 -2.15 -11.81 -12.08
N VAL A 102 -1.51 -10.75 -12.59
CA VAL A 102 -1.70 -10.29 -13.98
C VAL A 102 -1.14 -11.29 -14.98
N ILE A 103 0.04 -11.86 -14.73
CA ILE A 103 0.67 -12.85 -15.63
C ILE A 103 -0.14 -14.16 -15.66
N LEU A 104 -0.66 -14.58 -14.52
CA LEU A 104 -1.43 -15.83 -14.40
C LEU A 104 -2.90 -15.69 -14.80
N LYS A 105 -3.45 -14.46 -14.83
CA LYS A 105 -4.83 -14.19 -15.26
C LYS A 105 -5.21 -14.93 -16.57
N PRO A 106 -4.48 -14.79 -17.69
CA PRO A 106 -4.82 -15.49 -18.93
C PRO A 106 -4.66 -17.03 -18.88
N LEU A 107 -3.95 -17.57 -17.88
CA LEU A 107 -3.64 -19.00 -17.78
C LEU A 107 -4.59 -19.77 -16.87
N ILE A 108 -5.12 -19.13 -15.82
CA ILE A 108 -5.87 -19.80 -14.74
C ILE A 108 -7.37 -19.53 -14.84
N VAL A 109 -7.76 -18.47 -15.55
CA VAL A 109 -9.13 -17.99 -15.52
C VAL A 109 -9.96 -18.65 -16.62
N PHE A 110 -10.76 -19.63 -16.22
CA PHE A 110 -11.79 -20.25 -17.06
C PHE A 110 -13.16 -19.88 -16.51
N GLY A 111 -13.78 -18.84 -17.08
CA GLY A 111 -15.14 -18.40 -16.76
C GLY A 111 -15.24 -17.11 -15.94
N ALA A 112 -16.41 -16.47 -16.02
CA ALA A 112 -16.66 -15.13 -15.49
C ALA A 112 -16.36 -14.97 -13.98
N SER A 113 -16.58 -16.01 -13.18
CA SER A 113 -16.29 -15.97 -11.74
C SER A 113 -14.79 -15.92 -11.43
N GLY A 114 -13.95 -16.58 -12.24
CA GLY A 114 -12.50 -16.50 -12.10
C GLY A 114 -11.96 -15.12 -12.51
N GLU A 115 -12.52 -14.54 -13.58
CA GLU A 115 -12.16 -13.20 -14.05
C GLU A 115 -12.51 -12.17 -12.98
N ALA A 116 -13.73 -12.26 -12.44
CA ALA A 116 -14.20 -11.40 -11.38
C ALA A 116 -13.33 -11.50 -10.12
N ALA A 117 -12.89 -12.70 -9.75
CA ALA A 117 -12.03 -12.90 -8.58
C ALA A 117 -10.64 -12.25 -8.77
N VAL A 118 -10.00 -12.42 -9.92
CA VAL A 118 -8.69 -11.81 -10.20
C VAL A 118 -8.81 -10.28 -10.27
N ASN A 119 -9.83 -9.76 -10.96
CA ASN A 119 -10.05 -8.31 -11.06
C ASN A 119 -10.36 -7.69 -9.70
N ALA A 120 -11.20 -8.32 -8.88
CA ALA A 120 -11.47 -7.89 -7.51
C ALA A 120 -10.20 -7.86 -6.66
N PHE A 121 -9.40 -8.94 -6.73
CA PHE A 121 -8.14 -9.04 -6.00
C PHE A 121 -7.18 -7.90 -6.40
N SER A 122 -7.02 -7.64 -7.70
CA SER A 122 -6.21 -6.53 -8.18
C SER A 122 -6.70 -5.18 -7.68
N MET A 123 -8.01 -4.93 -7.66
CA MET A 123 -8.57 -3.69 -7.10
C MET A 123 -8.32 -3.55 -5.60
N ILE A 124 -8.41 -4.64 -4.82
CA ILE A 124 -8.09 -4.64 -3.39
C ILE A 124 -6.60 -4.33 -3.16
N VAL A 125 -5.71 -4.95 -3.94
CA VAL A 125 -4.27 -4.68 -3.85
C VAL A 125 -3.98 -3.22 -4.20
N LEU A 126 -4.58 -2.67 -5.27
CA LEU A 126 -4.41 -1.25 -5.60
C LEU A 126 -4.88 -0.33 -4.46
N LEU A 127 -6.04 -0.62 -3.88
CA LEU A 127 -6.56 0.15 -2.75
C LEU A 127 -5.60 0.09 -1.56
N PHE A 128 -5.07 -1.09 -1.24
CA PHE A 128 -4.06 -1.25 -0.18
C PHE A 128 -2.83 -0.37 -0.45
N TYR A 129 -2.34 -0.30 -1.69
CA TYR A 129 -1.22 0.56 -2.08
C TYR A 129 -1.51 2.04 -1.85
N ILE A 130 -2.71 2.49 -2.24
CA ILE A 130 -3.12 3.88 -2.05
C ILE A 130 -3.21 4.22 -0.56
N LEU A 131 -3.75 3.33 0.27
CA LEU A 131 -3.83 3.52 1.71
C LEU A 131 -2.44 3.62 2.35
N VAL A 132 -1.52 2.74 1.97
CA VAL A 132 -0.13 2.74 2.47
C VAL A 132 0.61 4.00 2.01
N LEU A 133 0.49 4.37 0.73
CA LEU A 133 1.07 5.62 0.22
C LEU A 133 0.55 6.82 1.00
N SER A 134 -0.76 6.89 1.24
CA SER A 134 -1.38 7.99 1.99
C SER A 134 -0.86 8.05 3.42
N ASP A 135 -0.70 6.91 4.07
CA ASP A 135 -0.23 6.84 5.45
C ASP A 135 1.23 7.26 5.59
N ILE A 136 2.10 6.81 4.67
CA ILE A 136 3.51 7.20 4.64
C ILE A 136 3.64 8.69 4.27
N THR A 137 2.87 9.17 3.30
CA THR A 137 2.89 10.58 2.89
C THR A 137 2.52 11.48 4.05
N LEU A 138 1.43 11.16 4.77
CA LEU A 138 1.03 11.91 5.96
C LEU A 138 2.10 11.82 7.05
N SER A 139 2.68 10.65 7.29
CA SER A 139 3.77 10.48 8.27
C SER A 139 5.01 11.31 7.94
N VAL A 140 5.36 11.46 6.66
CA VAL A 140 6.49 12.30 6.23
C VAL A 140 6.20 13.78 6.52
N PHE A 141 4.96 14.24 6.32
CA PHE A 141 4.58 15.63 6.59
C PHE A 141 4.37 15.96 8.07
N ASP A 142 4.05 14.96 8.89
CA ASP A 142 3.86 15.14 10.34
C ASP A 142 5.18 15.23 11.12
N ILE A 143 6.31 14.82 10.50
CA ILE A 143 7.64 14.98 11.07
C ILE A 143 8.08 16.44 10.86
N ASP A 144 7.45 17.37 11.58
CA ASP A 144 7.98 18.71 11.80
C ASP A 144 9.05 18.64 12.88
N PHE A 145 10.31 18.80 12.47
CA PHE A 145 11.41 18.95 13.43
C PHE A 145 11.35 20.35 14.02
N GLU A 146 10.68 20.52 15.16
CA GLU A 146 10.83 21.73 15.96
C GLU A 146 12.31 21.90 16.34
N PRO A 147 12.96 23.02 15.98
CA PRO A 147 14.31 23.28 16.44
C PRO A 147 14.27 23.52 17.95
N ILE A 148 14.90 22.63 18.72
CA ILE A 148 15.16 22.86 20.14
C ILE A 148 15.91 24.19 20.23
N SER A 149 15.30 25.18 20.87
CA SER A 149 15.96 26.44 21.14
C SER A 149 17.14 26.18 22.08
N ASP A 150 18.29 26.80 21.80
CA ASP A 150 19.55 26.69 22.58
C ASP A 150 19.42 26.98 24.10
N ASP A 151 18.25 27.35 24.60
CA ASP A 151 18.00 27.67 26.01
C ASP A 151 17.94 26.44 26.92
N ASP A 152 17.64 25.23 26.39
CA ASP A 152 17.54 23.99 27.19
C ASP A 152 18.89 23.30 27.49
N THR A 153 20.01 23.84 27.00
CA THR A 153 21.36 23.30 27.28
C THR A 153 22.04 23.94 28.49
N LYS A 154 21.36 24.83 29.21
CA LYS A 154 21.87 25.47 30.43
C LYS A 154 21.20 24.88 31.68
N VAL A 155 21.60 23.67 32.08
CA VAL A 155 21.42 23.17 33.46
C VAL A 155 22.71 22.54 33.93
#